data_AF-A0A7V9L8K1-F1
#
_entry.id   AF-A0A7V9L8K1-F1
#
_cell.length_a   1.000
_cell.length_b   1.000
_cell.length_c   1.000
_cell.angle_alpha   90.00
_cell.angle_beta   90.00
_cell.angle_gamma   90.00
#
_symmetry.space_group_name_H-M   'P 1'
#
loop_
_entity.id
_entity.type
_entity.pdbx_description
1 polymer ?
#
loop_
_entity_poly.entity_id
_entity_poly.type
_entity_poly.pdbx_seq_one_letter_code
_entity_poly.pdbx_strand_id
1 'polypeptide(L)'
;MTILNITYQGRSADYHLDLDHATGDADIRRIAVEVVRSGGVRGLHLPNLPMSTFNTFVVDRLRAPNGEQRIYLRPKVPFGCQLRV
;
A
#
# COMPACT_ATOMS: atom_id res chain seq x y z
N MET A 1 9.55 12.01 -6.46
CA MET A 1 9.78 10.75 -5.73
C MET A 1 8.55 10.45 -4.89
N THR A 2 7.92 9.30 -5.11
CA THR A 2 6.71 8.89 -4.39
C THR A 2 7.04 7.71 -3.48
N ILE A 3 6.52 7.71 -2.26
CA ILE A 3 6.68 6.58 -1.33
C ILE A 3 5.33 5.89 -1.19
N LEU A 4 5.28 4.58 -1.46
CA LEU A 4 4.14 3.73 -1.15
C LEU A 4 4.41 2.97 0.14
N ASN A 5 3.65 3.26 1.18
CA ASN A 5 3.63 2.49 2.41
C ASN A 5 2.56 1.39 2.29
N ILE A 6 2.95 0.14 2.43
CA ILE A 6 2.06 -1.02 2.38
C ILE A 6 1.92 -1.58 3.79
N THR A 7 0.71 -1.58 4.32
CA THR A 7 0.37 -2.21 5.60
C THR A 7 -0.38 -3.51 5.35
N TYR A 8 0.17 -4.67 5.71
CA TYR A 8 -0.49 -5.97 5.59
C TYR A 8 -0.18 -6.89 6.78
N GLN A 9 -1.20 -7.55 7.34
CA GLN A 9 -1.07 -8.45 8.51
C GLN A 9 -0.28 -7.86 9.69
N GLY A 10 -0.50 -6.58 10.00
CA GLY A 10 0.20 -5.89 11.09
C GLY A 10 1.64 -5.49 10.79
N ARG A 11 2.14 -5.71 9.57
CA ARG A 11 3.45 -5.25 9.10
C ARG A 11 3.28 -4.09 8.14
N SER A 12 4.11 -3.06 8.30
CA SER A 12 4.17 -1.92 7.40
C SER A 12 5.54 -1.82 6.79
N ALA A 13 5.62 -1.50 5.50
CA ALA A 13 6.88 -1.31 4.84
C ALA A 13 6.77 -0.32 3.68
N ASP A 14 7.85 0.42 3.46
CA ASP A 14 7.93 1.47 2.46
C ASP A 14 8.56 0.94 1.17
N TYR A 15 7.98 1.36 0.05
CA TYR A 15 8.48 1.08 -1.28
C TYR A 15 8.59 2.39 -2.06
N HIS A 16 9.79 2.63 -2.61
CA HIS A 16 10.07 3.81 -3.41
C HIS A 16 9.57 3.60 -4.84
N LEU A 17 8.75 4.54 -5.29
CA LEU A 17 8.09 4.51 -6.58
C LEU A 17 8.37 5.79 -7.35
N ASP A 18 8.77 5.61 -8.59
CA ASP A 18 8.72 6.66 -9.59
C ASP A 18 7.38 6.51 -10.32
N LEU A 19 6.37 7.23 -9.86
CA LEU A 19 5.02 7.20 -10.41
C LEU A 19 4.64 8.59 -10.89
N ASP A 20 4.05 8.64 -12.07
CA ASP A 20 3.34 9.79 -12.56
C ASP A 20 2.13 10.12 -11.67
N HIS A 21 1.80 11.41 -11.58
CA HIS A 21 0.68 11.91 -10.78
C HIS A 21 -0.68 11.28 -11.13
N ALA A 22 -0.81 10.70 -12.32
CA ALA A 22 -2.04 10.15 -12.87
C ALA A 22 -2.30 8.66 -12.55
N THR A 23 -1.41 7.96 -11.84
CA THR A 23 -1.61 6.53 -11.54
C THR A 23 -2.88 6.31 -10.72
N GLY A 24 -3.78 5.45 -11.20
CA GLY A 24 -5.05 5.13 -10.54
C GLY A 24 -4.89 4.17 -9.36
N ASP A 25 -5.90 4.10 -8.47
CA ASP A 25 -5.86 3.23 -7.29
C ASP A 25 -5.77 1.73 -7.65
N ALA A 26 -6.37 1.33 -8.77
CA ALA A 26 -6.29 -0.03 -9.27
C ALA A 26 -4.85 -0.43 -9.60
N ASP A 27 -4.08 0.46 -10.24
CA ASP A 27 -2.67 0.25 -10.54
C ASP A 27 -1.82 0.19 -9.28
N ILE A 28 -2.06 1.08 -8.31
CA ILE A 28 -1.35 1.05 -7.01
C ILE A 28 -1.54 -0.30 -6.33
N ARG A 29 -2.77 -0.84 -6.32
CA ARG A 29 -3.05 -2.16 -5.74
C ARG A 29 -2.34 -3.28 -6.50
N ARG A 30 -2.33 -3.23 -7.84
CA ARG A 30 -1.62 -4.22 -8.67
C ARG A 30 -0.11 -4.20 -8.40
N ILE A 31 0.49 -3.01 -8.41
CA ILE A 31 1.92 -2.79 -8.11
C ILE A 31 2.24 -3.34 -6.72
N ALA A 32 1.41 -3.05 -5.72
CA ALA A 32 1.63 -3.57 -4.38
C ALA A 32 1.65 -5.10 -4.33
N VAL A 33 0.76 -5.79 -5.06
CA VAL A 33 0.80 -7.26 -5.16
C VAL A 33 2.13 -7.72 -5.76
N GLU A 34 2.53 -7.11 -6.88
CA GLU A 34 3.76 -7.48 -7.59
C GLU A 34 5.00 -7.31 -6.72
N VAL A 35 5.13 -6.18 -6.03
CA VAL A 35 6.29 -5.87 -5.19
C VAL A 35 6.34 -6.77 -3.95
N VAL A 36 5.19 -7.07 -3.33
CA VAL A 36 5.15 -7.99 -2.18
C VAL A 36 5.46 -9.43 -2.59
N ARG A 37 5.06 -9.85 -3.80
CA ARG A 37 5.36 -11.19 -4.33
C ARG A 37 6.81 -11.33 -4.77
N SER A 38 7.42 -10.28 -5.32
CA SER A 38 8.82 -10.31 -5.76
C SER A 38 9.81 -10.15 -4.60
N GLY A 39 9.33 -9.76 -3.41
CA GLY A 39 10.18 -9.47 -2.25
C GLY A 39 10.86 -8.11 -2.33
N GLY A 40 10.39 -7.22 -3.22
CA GLY A 40 10.90 -5.86 -3.35
C GLY A 40 10.61 -4.96 -2.15
N VAL A 41 9.73 -5.39 -1.24
CA VAL A 41 9.47 -4.71 0.04
C VAL A 41 10.16 -5.45 1.19
N ARG A 42 11.14 -4.79 1.80
CA ARG A 42 11.86 -5.35 2.96
C ARG A 42 10.90 -5.57 4.13
N GLY A 43 10.87 -6.80 4.64
CA GLY A 43 9.98 -7.18 5.77
C GLY A 43 8.58 -7.62 5.37
N LEU A 44 8.23 -7.57 4.07
CA LEU A 44 6.93 -8.01 3.55
C LEU A 44 7.10 -8.76 2.22
N HIS A 45 7.47 -10.05 2.32
CA HIS A 45 7.61 -10.95 1.17
C HIS A 45 6.64 -12.13 1.28
N LEU A 46 5.68 -12.20 0.36
CA LEU A 46 4.64 -13.23 0.30
C LEU A 46 4.50 -13.72 -1.15
N PRO A 47 5.25 -14.75 -1.60
CA PRO A 47 5.32 -15.14 -3.01
C PRO A 47 3.98 -15.61 -3.60
N ASN A 48 3.12 -16.20 -2.75
CA ASN A 48 1.81 -16.73 -3.12
C ASN A 48 0.65 -15.76 -2.84
N LEU A 49 0.91 -14.44 -2.78
CA LEU A 49 -0.14 -13.44 -2.52
C LEU A 49 -1.16 -13.40 -3.67
N PRO A 50 -2.48 -13.58 -3.39
CA PRO A 50 -3.51 -13.45 -4.42
C PRO A 50 -3.56 -12.03 -5.02
N MET A 51 -3.85 -11.93 -6.33
CA MET A 51 -4.04 -10.64 -7.00
C MET A 51 -5.17 -9.79 -6.40
N SER A 52 -6.17 -10.44 -5.82
CA SER A 52 -7.33 -9.78 -5.20
C SER A 52 -7.09 -9.29 -3.76
N THR A 53 -5.91 -9.56 -3.18
CA THR A 53 -5.62 -9.29 -1.75
C THR A 53 -5.91 -7.83 -1.36
N PHE A 54 -5.52 -6.89 -2.21
CA PHE A 54 -5.65 -5.47 -1.92
C PHE A 54 -6.93 -4.82 -2.48
N ASN A 55 -7.89 -5.61 -2.99
CA ASN A 55 -9.12 -5.06 -3.58
C ASN A 55 -9.98 -4.29 -2.56
N THR A 56 -9.94 -4.70 -1.30
CA THR A 56 -10.69 -4.08 -0.19
C THR A 56 -9.88 -3.03 0.56
N PHE A 57 -8.62 -2.80 0.16
CA PHE A 57 -7.72 -1.88 0.84
C PHE A 57 -7.99 -0.45 0.41
N VAL A 58 -7.77 0.47 1.33
CA VAL A 58 -7.89 1.91 1.07
C VAL A 58 -6.54 2.41 0.56
N VAL A 59 -6.59 3.21 -0.50
CA VAL A 59 -5.45 3.96 -1.04
C VAL A 59 -5.60 5.41 -0.57
N ASP A 60 -4.76 5.81 0.37
CA ASP A 60 -4.70 7.17 0.89
C ASP A 60 -3.56 7.92 0.22
N ARG A 61 -3.79 9.15 -0.25
CA ARG A 61 -2.79 9.95 -0.95
C ARG A 61 -2.54 11.25 -0.19
N LEU A 62 -1.40 11.34 0.48
CA LEU A 62 -0.96 12.53 1.18
C LEU A 62 0.07 13.26 0.33
N ARG A 63 -0.14 14.56 0.14
CA ARG A 63 0.83 15.46 -0.50
C ARG A 63 1.37 16.41 0.57
N ALA A 64 2.69 16.40 0.75
CA ALA A 64 3.36 17.33 1.65
C ALA A 64 3.54 18.71 0.97
N PRO A 65 3.67 19.80 1.75
CA PRO A 65 3.87 21.15 1.21
C PRO A 65 5.14 21.28 0.34
N ASN A 66 6.14 20.43 0.56
CA ASN A 66 7.38 20.39 -0.21
C ASN A 66 7.26 19.60 -1.54
N GLY A 67 6.06 19.14 -1.89
CA GLY A 67 5.81 18.37 -3.12
C GLY A 67 6.07 16.87 -3.00
N GLU A 68 6.51 16.35 -1.85
CA GLU A 68 6.58 14.91 -1.63
C GLU A 68 5.19 14.27 -1.63
N GLN A 69 5.09 13.11 -2.29
CA GLN A 69 3.87 12.32 -2.30
C GLN A 69 4.07 11.03 -1.52
N ARG A 70 3.16 10.79 -0.57
CA ARG A 70 3.07 9.55 0.19
C ARG A 70 1.73 8.88 -0.08
N ILE A 71 1.80 7.65 -0.53
CA ILE A 71 0.63 6.80 -0.76
C ILE A 71 0.61 5.76 0.35
N TYR A 72 -0.53 5.57 0.98
CA TYR A 72 -0.75 4.54 2.00
C TYR A 72 -1.73 3.51 1.47
N LEU A 73 -1.28 2.26 1.37
CA LEU A 73 -2.13 1.12 1.09
C LEU A 73 -2.36 0.35 2.39
N ARG A 74 -3.55 0.50 2.96
CA ARG A 74 -3.88 -0.06 4.29
C ARG A 74 -5.22 -0.80 4.27
N PRO A 75 -5.39 -1.81 5.13
CA PRO A 75 -6.69 -2.48 5.27
C PRO A 75 -7.75 -1.45 5.65
N LYS A 76 -8.94 -1.58 5.07
CA LYS A 76 -10.08 -0.77 5.46
C LYS A 76 -10.43 -1.10 6.92
N VAL A 77 -10.30 -0.11 7.81
CA VAL A 77 -10.87 -0.22 9.15
C VAL A 77 -12.38 -0.05 9.04
N PRO A 78 -13.19 -1.03 9.50
CA PRO A 78 -14.62 -0.81 9.63
C PRO A 78 -14.84 0.28 10.67
N PHE A 79 -15.47 1.38 10.27
CA PHE A 79 -15.93 2.40 11.21
C PHE A 79 -16.85 1.72 12.22
N GLY A 80 -16.49 1.73 13.51
CA GLY A 80 -17.30 1.17 14.60
C GLY A 80 -16.83 -0.17 15.19
N CYS A 81 -15.78 -0.82 14.67
CA CYS A 81 -15.25 -2.01 15.34
C CYS A 81 -14.26 -1.58 16.43
N GLN A 82 -14.76 -1.51 17.66
CA GLN A 82 -13.93 -1.35 18.85
C GLN A 82 -12.97 -2.54 18.92
N LEU A 83 -11.67 -2.29 18.75
CA LEU A 83 -10.65 -3.25 19.15
C LEU A 83 -10.88 -3.53 20.64
N ARG A 84 -11.54 -4.65 20.95
CA ARG A 84 -11.47 -5.25 22.28
C ARG A 84 -10.07 -5.81 22.42
N VAL A 85 -9.21 -5.00 23.01
CA VAL A 85 -7.99 -5.45 23.69
C VAL A 85 -8.35 -6.21 24.96
#